data_AF-A0A7V9S6F5-F1
#
_entry.id   AF-A0A7V9S6F5-F1
#
_cell.length_a   1.000
_cell.length_b   1.000
_cell.length_c   1.000
_cell.angle_alpha   90.00
_cell.angle_beta   90.00
_cell.angle_gamma   90.00
#
_symmetry.space_group_name_H-M   'P 1'
#
loop_
_entity.id
_entity.type
_entity.pdbx_description
1 polymer ?
#
loop_
_entity_poly.entity_id
_entity_poly.type
_entity_poly.pdbx_seq_one_letter_code
_entity_poly.pdbx_strand_id
1 'polypeptide(L)'
;MHVPSLIEKKRDGAELSAGEIQALIAGFTRGEIPEYQISAWAMAVFFRGMTAAETEHLTEAMMRSGRVLHYPADSPPKVDKHSTGGVDDKVSLVLAPLLACDDVWVPMISGRGLGITGGTLDKLESIPGFNVNLEQTAALAQLERIGVFMIGQSADICPADKRLYALRDVTGTVASQPLIVASIMSKKLAENLDRLVLDVKFGAGAFMKTRAEAEQLAASMQKVGELMNVQMSYLLSLMDEPLGRAVGNALEVAE
;
A
#
# COMPACT_ATOMS: atom_id res chain seq x y z
N MET A 1 28.05 -7.30 2.08
CA MET A 1 27.25 -6.90 3.26
C MET A 1 27.10 -8.09 4.17
N HIS A 2 27.30 -7.93 5.48
CA HIS A 2 27.10 -9.01 6.44
C HIS A 2 25.72 -8.85 7.10
N VAL A 3 24.70 -9.53 6.55
CA VAL A 3 23.29 -9.42 6.99
C VAL A 3 23.10 -9.72 8.49
N PRO A 4 23.77 -10.70 9.11
CA PRO A 4 23.64 -10.95 10.55
C PRO A 4 23.93 -9.72 11.41
N SER A 5 24.89 -8.87 11.03
CA SER A 5 25.19 -7.64 11.77
C SER A 5 24.08 -6.61 11.70
N LEU A 6 23.31 -6.56 10.61
CA LEU A 6 22.12 -5.70 10.50
C LEU A 6 20.98 -6.22 11.40
N ILE A 7 20.83 -7.55 11.45
CA ILE A 7 19.85 -8.21 12.33
C ILE A 7 20.20 -7.94 13.79
N GLU A 8 21.46 -8.11 14.20
CA GLU A 8 21.95 -7.81 15.55
C GLU A 8 21.71 -6.35 15.92
N LYS A 9 22.10 -5.43 15.02
CA LYS A 9 21.89 -3.99 15.20
C LYS A 9 20.42 -3.65 15.45
N LYS A 10 19.50 -4.18 14.63
CA LYS A 10 18.06 -3.95 14.81
C LYS A 10 17.52 -4.66 16.06
N ARG A 11 17.93 -5.89 16.35
CA ARG A 11 17.57 -6.66 17.56
C ARG A 11 17.93 -5.90 18.83
N ASP A 12 19.08 -5.23 18.83
CA ASP A 12 19.60 -4.48 19.97
C ASP A 12 19.03 -3.05 20.05
N GLY A 13 18.09 -2.70 19.15
CA GLY A 13 17.32 -1.46 19.20
C GLY A 13 17.98 -0.27 18.49
N ALA A 14 19.07 -0.49 17.76
CA ALA A 14 19.73 0.57 17.00
C ALA A 14 19.03 0.82 15.64
N GLU A 15 19.24 2.03 15.11
CA GLU A 15 18.71 2.46 13.82
C GLU A 15 19.58 1.95 12.66
N LEU A 16 18.94 1.50 11.59
CA LEU A 16 19.55 1.21 10.30
C LEU A 16 19.55 2.48 9.44
N SER A 17 20.69 2.76 8.82
CA SER A 17 20.83 3.84 7.85
C SER A 17 20.09 3.52 6.54
N ALA A 18 19.82 4.56 5.74
CA ALA A 18 19.23 4.43 4.41
C ALA A 18 19.96 3.40 3.53
N GLY A 19 21.29 3.46 3.49
CA GLY A 19 22.11 2.54 2.68
C GLY A 19 22.04 1.09 3.16
N GLU A 20 21.96 0.87 4.48
CA GLU A 20 21.79 -0.48 5.04
C GLU A 20 20.42 -1.08 4.66
N ILE A 21 19.34 -0.28 4.79
CA ILE A 21 17.98 -0.70 4.43
C ILE A 21 17.88 -0.95 2.92
N GLN A 22 18.36 -0.02 2.10
CA GLN A 22 18.35 -0.15 0.65
C GLN A 22 19.04 -1.42 0.20
N ALA A 23 20.23 -1.69 0.74
CA ALA A 23 21.00 -2.85 0.33
C ALA A 23 20.35 -4.16 0.82
N LEU A 24 19.76 -4.17 2.03
CA LEU A 24 19.00 -5.32 2.55
C LEU A 24 17.81 -5.65 1.65
N ILE A 25 16.99 -4.66 1.32
CA ILE A 25 15.80 -4.83 0.48
C ILE A 25 16.19 -5.22 -0.95
N ALA A 26 17.21 -4.60 -1.53
CA ALA A 26 17.67 -4.92 -2.87
C ALA A 26 18.26 -6.34 -2.96
N GLY A 27 19.08 -6.74 -1.98
CA GLY A 27 19.63 -8.10 -1.90
C GLY A 27 18.56 -9.16 -1.70
N PHE A 28 17.56 -8.88 -0.84
CA PHE A 28 16.40 -9.76 -0.69
C PHE A 28 15.63 -9.89 -2.00
N THR A 29 15.33 -8.78 -2.65
CA THR A 29 14.56 -8.74 -3.91
C THR A 29 15.25 -9.52 -5.04
N ARG A 30 16.59 -9.48 -5.11
CA ARG A 30 17.38 -10.26 -6.09
C ARG A 30 17.60 -11.73 -5.70
N GLY A 31 17.16 -12.15 -4.52
CA GLY A 31 17.36 -13.52 -4.02
C GLY A 31 18.77 -13.82 -3.53
N GLU A 32 19.59 -12.78 -3.30
CA GLU A 32 20.94 -12.89 -2.75
C GLU A 32 20.93 -13.07 -1.23
N ILE A 33 19.84 -12.65 -0.58
CA ILE A 33 19.63 -12.80 0.86
C ILE A 33 18.57 -13.88 1.10
N PRO A 34 18.90 -14.97 1.81
CA PRO A 34 17.95 -16.01 2.14
C PRO A 34 16.78 -15.51 2.98
N GLU A 35 15.59 -16.09 2.78
CA GLU A 35 14.37 -15.73 3.50
C GLU A 35 14.51 -15.86 5.02
N TYR A 36 15.29 -16.83 5.51
CA TYR A 36 15.50 -17.02 6.95
C TYR A 36 16.24 -15.85 7.62
N GLN A 37 17.02 -15.06 6.87
CA GLN A 37 17.66 -13.86 7.42
C GLN A 37 16.68 -12.69 7.46
N ILE A 38 15.84 -12.56 6.42
CA ILE A 38 14.83 -11.50 6.37
C ILE A 38 13.72 -11.76 7.38
N SER A 39 13.35 -13.01 7.64
CA SER A 39 12.37 -13.34 8.70
C SER A 39 12.90 -12.97 10.09
N ALA A 40 14.18 -13.25 10.37
CA ALA A 40 14.84 -12.83 11.60
C ALA A 40 14.89 -11.30 11.74
N TRP A 41 15.22 -10.57 10.66
CA TRP A 41 15.16 -9.11 10.64
C TRP A 41 13.74 -8.58 10.85
N ALA A 42 12.74 -9.15 10.16
CA ALA A 42 11.34 -8.73 10.29
C ALA A 42 10.82 -8.94 11.72
N MET A 43 11.23 -10.02 12.38
CA MET A 43 10.91 -10.25 13.79
C MET A 43 11.63 -9.26 14.72
N ALA A 44 12.87 -8.89 14.42
CA ALA A 44 13.56 -7.83 15.15
C ALA A 44 12.85 -6.47 15.01
N VAL A 45 12.39 -6.13 13.80
CA VAL A 45 11.54 -4.94 13.55
C VAL A 45 10.20 -5.04 14.27
N PHE A 46 9.58 -6.22 14.32
CA PHE A 46 8.32 -6.43 15.05
C PHE A 46 8.45 -6.02 16.53
N PHE A 47 9.54 -6.42 17.20
CA PHE A 47 9.74 -6.13 18.63
C PHE A 47 10.35 -4.76 18.92
N ARG A 48 11.23 -4.25 18.05
CA ARG A 48 11.96 -3.00 18.29
C ARG A 48 11.38 -1.79 17.57
N GLY A 49 10.51 -2.01 16.60
CA GLY A 49 10.00 -0.96 15.73
C GLY A 49 11.07 -0.39 14.80
N MET A 50 10.69 0.71 14.16
CA MET A 50 11.55 1.53 13.31
C MET A 50 11.21 2.99 13.57
N THR A 51 12.18 3.88 13.43
CA THR A 51 11.90 5.32 13.45
C THR A 51 11.15 5.74 12.19
N ALA A 52 10.64 6.98 12.17
CA ALA A 52 9.99 7.53 10.98
C ALA A 52 10.94 7.56 9.77
N ALA A 53 12.21 7.93 9.98
CA ALA A 53 13.24 7.94 8.93
C ALA A 53 13.55 6.52 8.43
N GLU A 54 13.69 5.55 9.34
CA GLU A 54 13.86 4.15 8.93
C GLU A 54 12.67 3.62 8.11
N THR A 55 11.44 3.97 8.52
CA THR A 55 10.21 3.56 7.83
C THR A 55 10.11 4.20 6.45
N GLU A 56 10.49 5.47 6.32
CA GLU A 56 10.63 6.17 5.03
C GLU A 56 11.66 5.45 4.13
N HIS A 57 12.87 5.18 4.62
CA HIS A 57 13.91 4.49 3.85
C HIS A 57 13.47 3.09 3.40
N LEU A 58 12.74 2.36 4.25
CA LEU A 58 12.17 1.07 3.91
C LEU A 58 11.10 1.21 2.83
N THR A 59 10.22 2.21 2.96
CA THR A 59 9.17 2.52 1.98
C THR A 59 9.78 2.85 0.63
N GLU A 60 10.78 3.73 0.59
CA GLU A 60 11.47 4.12 -0.63
C GLU A 60 12.23 2.94 -1.26
N ALA A 61 12.94 2.13 -0.46
CA ALA A 61 13.66 0.97 -0.97
C ALA A 61 12.71 -0.07 -1.59
N MET A 62 11.52 -0.29 -1.00
CA MET A 62 10.50 -1.17 -1.56
C MET A 62 9.84 -0.56 -2.81
N MET A 63 9.54 0.74 -2.81
CA MET A 63 8.99 1.44 -3.97
C MET A 63 9.93 1.33 -5.18
N ARG A 64 11.22 1.64 -4.97
CA ARG A 64 12.26 1.59 -6.02
C ARG A 64 12.72 0.17 -6.38
N SER A 65 12.19 -0.86 -5.73
CA SER A 65 12.49 -2.25 -6.10
C SER A 65 11.87 -2.65 -7.44
N GLY A 66 10.91 -1.86 -7.92
CA GLY A 66 10.19 -2.06 -9.17
C GLY A 66 9.99 -0.78 -9.96
N ARG A 67 8.99 -0.77 -10.83
CA ARG A 67 8.58 0.40 -11.62
C ARG A 67 7.81 1.40 -10.77
N VAL A 68 8.08 2.67 -11.03
CA VAL A 68 7.32 3.83 -10.57
C VAL A 68 6.63 4.44 -11.79
N LEU A 69 5.37 4.85 -11.65
CA LEU A 69 4.63 5.48 -12.72
C LEU A 69 5.21 6.87 -13.04
N HIS A 70 5.31 7.15 -14.33
CA HIS A 70 5.76 8.43 -14.85
C HIS A 70 4.68 8.99 -15.76
N TYR A 71 4.42 10.28 -15.62
CA TYR A 71 3.41 11.02 -16.36
C TYR A 71 4.07 12.14 -17.16
N PRO A 72 3.47 12.59 -18.27
CA PRO A 72 3.91 13.80 -18.97
C PRO A 72 3.99 15.00 -18.01
N ALA A 73 4.92 15.93 -18.26
CA ALA A 73 5.14 17.06 -17.36
C ALA A 73 3.89 17.95 -17.16
N ASP A 74 3.05 18.06 -18.20
CA ASP A 74 1.82 18.85 -18.20
C ASP A 74 0.58 18.02 -17.83
N SER A 75 0.75 16.84 -17.22
CA SER A 75 -0.37 16.02 -16.77
C SER A 75 -1.18 16.72 -15.67
N PRO A 76 -2.51 16.56 -15.62
CA PRO A 76 -3.34 16.95 -14.49
C PRO A 76 -2.82 16.39 -13.15
N PRO A 77 -3.20 17.00 -12.01
CA PRO A 77 -2.81 16.49 -10.70
C PRO A 77 -3.27 15.03 -10.49
N LYS A 78 -2.39 14.20 -9.94
CA LYS A 78 -2.63 12.78 -9.66
C LYS A 78 -3.09 12.65 -8.22
N VAL A 79 -4.32 12.16 -8.03
CA VAL A 79 -4.93 11.99 -6.73
C VAL A 79 -5.38 10.55 -6.55
N ASP A 80 -5.29 10.03 -5.33
CA ASP A 80 -5.81 8.70 -5.04
C ASP A 80 -6.39 8.60 -3.62
N LYS A 81 -7.12 7.51 -3.37
CA LYS A 81 -7.60 7.11 -2.04
C LYS A 81 -7.17 5.68 -1.75
N HIS A 82 -6.65 5.45 -0.56
CA HIS A 82 -6.39 4.09 -0.07
C HIS A 82 -7.18 3.78 1.20
N SER A 83 -7.72 2.57 1.28
CA SER A 83 -8.33 2.03 2.50
C SER A 83 -7.40 1.00 3.13
N THR A 84 -7.35 0.95 4.46
CA THR A 84 -6.70 -0.18 5.16
C THR A 84 -7.49 -1.49 5.06
N GLY A 85 -8.66 -1.49 4.43
CA GLY A 85 -9.51 -2.65 4.23
C GLY A 85 -10.64 -2.76 5.26
N GLY A 86 -11.79 -3.23 4.80
CA GLY A 86 -12.99 -3.42 5.59
C GLY A 86 -13.99 -4.35 4.90
N VAL A 87 -15.16 -4.49 5.50
CA VAL A 87 -16.29 -5.24 4.95
C VAL A 87 -17.21 -4.25 4.26
N ASP A 88 -17.62 -4.54 3.03
CA ASP A 88 -18.48 -3.64 2.22
C ASP A 88 -17.84 -2.27 1.90
N ASP A 89 -16.51 -2.24 1.77
CA ASP A 89 -15.80 -1.00 1.45
C ASP A 89 -15.75 -0.75 -0.07
N LYS A 90 -16.89 -0.37 -0.65
CA LYS A 90 -17.03 -0.07 -2.10
C LYS A 90 -16.72 1.38 -2.48
N VAL A 91 -16.26 2.20 -1.53
CA VAL A 91 -16.04 3.64 -1.72
C VAL A 91 -15.25 3.94 -2.99
N SER A 92 -14.19 3.16 -3.27
CA SER A 92 -13.35 3.36 -4.45
C SER A 92 -14.10 3.23 -5.78
N LEU A 93 -15.14 2.39 -5.87
CA LEU A 93 -15.94 2.21 -7.09
C LEU A 93 -16.70 3.49 -7.47
N VAL A 94 -17.11 4.27 -6.47
CA VAL A 94 -17.86 5.53 -6.66
C VAL A 94 -16.91 6.72 -6.70
N LEU A 95 -15.95 6.77 -5.78
CA LEU A 95 -15.07 7.92 -5.60
C LEU A 95 -14.12 8.12 -6.79
N ALA A 96 -13.55 7.06 -7.36
CA ALA A 96 -12.57 7.20 -8.42
C ALA A 96 -13.17 7.82 -9.71
N PRO A 97 -14.33 7.35 -10.22
CA PRO A 97 -15.01 8.01 -11.34
C PRO A 97 -15.52 9.43 -11.01
N LEU A 98 -15.97 9.66 -9.76
CA LEU A 98 -16.42 10.98 -9.34
C LEU A 98 -15.28 12.00 -9.37
N LEU A 99 -14.12 11.66 -8.82
CA LEU A 99 -12.93 12.53 -8.86
C LEU A 99 -12.45 12.77 -10.30
N ALA A 100 -12.55 11.77 -11.18
CA ALA A 100 -12.16 11.92 -12.58
C ALA A 100 -13.01 12.92 -13.37
N CYS A 101 -14.15 13.36 -12.80
CA CYS A 101 -14.94 14.45 -13.37
C CYS A 101 -14.37 15.85 -13.06
N ASP A 102 -13.40 15.95 -12.14
CA ASP A 102 -12.81 17.20 -11.65
C ASP A 102 -11.36 17.40 -12.13
N ASP A 103 -11.08 17.54 -13.42
CA ASP A 103 -9.74 17.91 -13.99
C ASP A 103 -8.50 17.33 -13.26
N VAL A 104 -8.60 16.09 -12.76
CA VAL A 104 -7.54 15.36 -12.05
C VAL A 104 -7.45 13.94 -12.59
N TRP A 105 -6.29 13.32 -12.38
CA TRP A 105 -6.04 11.92 -12.74
C TRP A 105 -6.09 11.04 -11.50
N VAL A 106 -6.75 9.88 -11.63
CA VAL A 106 -6.90 8.87 -10.58
C VAL A 106 -6.23 7.55 -11.03
N PRO A 107 -4.91 7.42 -10.85
CA PRO A 107 -4.13 6.24 -11.25
C PRO A 107 -4.19 5.12 -10.19
N MET A 108 -5.39 4.69 -9.81
CA MET A 108 -5.57 3.82 -8.65
C MET A 108 -5.06 2.40 -8.89
N ILE A 109 -3.98 2.01 -8.21
CA ILE A 109 -3.57 0.61 -8.10
C ILE A 109 -4.29 0.01 -6.88
N SER A 110 -5.13 -0.98 -7.15
CA SER A 110 -5.96 -1.63 -6.13
C SER A 110 -5.44 -3.02 -5.76
N GLY A 111 -5.88 -3.51 -4.60
CA GLY A 111 -5.64 -4.87 -4.14
C GLY A 111 -6.84 -5.79 -4.37
N ARG A 112 -6.57 -7.09 -4.24
CA ARG A 112 -7.59 -8.12 -4.06
C ARG A 112 -7.90 -8.30 -2.56
N GLY A 113 -8.98 -9.02 -2.27
CA GLY A 113 -9.41 -9.29 -0.90
C GLY A 113 -8.34 -10.01 -0.09
N LEU A 114 -8.36 -9.75 1.22
CA LEU A 114 -7.39 -10.31 2.16
C LEU A 114 -8.08 -10.69 3.47
N GLY A 115 -8.01 -11.98 3.83
CA GLY A 115 -8.70 -12.48 5.01
C GLY A 115 -10.21 -12.26 4.90
N ILE A 116 -10.78 -11.47 5.83
CA ILE A 116 -12.21 -11.13 5.83
C ILE A 116 -12.56 -9.88 5.02
N THR A 117 -11.57 -9.13 4.53
CA THR A 117 -11.81 -7.88 3.79
C THR A 117 -11.96 -8.15 2.30
N GLY A 118 -12.93 -7.50 1.66
CA GLY A 118 -13.14 -7.58 0.21
C GLY A 118 -12.13 -6.74 -0.57
N GLY A 119 -11.89 -7.08 -1.84
CA GLY A 119 -10.98 -6.36 -2.73
C GLY A 119 -11.71 -5.59 -3.82
N THR A 120 -11.29 -4.35 -4.10
CA THR A 120 -11.88 -3.53 -5.17
C THR A 120 -11.77 -4.20 -6.54
N LEU A 121 -10.67 -4.90 -6.82
CA LEU A 121 -10.49 -5.60 -8.09
C LEU A 121 -11.47 -6.77 -8.25
N ASP A 122 -11.71 -7.53 -7.18
CA ASP A 122 -12.62 -8.68 -7.21
C ASP A 122 -14.07 -8.20 -7.45
N LYS A 123 -14.42 -7.01 -6.96
CA LYS A 123 -15.69 -6.34 -7.27
C LYS A 123 -15.76 -5.96 -8.75
N LEU A 124 -14.75 -5.26 -9.28
CA LEU A 124 -14.71 -4.82 -10.68
C LEU A 124 -14.76 -6.00 -11.67
N GLU A 125 -14.08 -7.11 -11.38
CA GLU A 125 -14.09 -8.33 -12.21
C GLU A 125 -15.46 -9.04 -12.25
N SER A 126 -16.40 -8.65 -11.39
CA SER A 126 -17.79 -9.11 -11.52
C SER A 126 -18.52 -8.48 -12.73
N ILE A 127 -18.00 -7.38 -13.28
CA ILE A 127 -18.50 -6.76 -14.51
C ILE A 127 -17.97 -7.58 -15.70
N PRO A 128 -18.84 -8.17 -16.55
CA PRO A 128 -18.40 -9.00 -17.67
C PRO A 128 -17.42 -8.28 -18.60
N GLY A 129 -16.21 -8.81 -18.73
CA GLY A 129 -15.17 -8.27 -19.61
C GLY A 129 -14.32 -7.14 -19.01
N PHE A 130 -14.50 -6.79 -17.74
CA PHE A 130 -13.64 -5.79 -17.09
C PHE A 130 -12.19 -6.31 -16.98
N ASN A 131 -11.23 -5.54 -17.49
CA ASN A 131 -9.82 -5.92 -17.44
C ASN A 131 -9.07 -5.09 -16.39
N VAL A 132 -8.68 -5.73 -15.29
CA VAL A 132 -7.85 -5.13 -14.23
C VAL A 132 -6.35 -5.19 -14.51
N ASN A 133 -5.92 -5.82 -15.62
CA ASN A 133 -4.52 -6.04 -15.97
C ASN A 133 -4.18 -5.25 -17.24
N LEU A 134 -4.16 -3.92 -17.13
CA LEU A 134 -3.72 -3.05 -18.21
C LEU A 134 -2.19 -2.88 -18.16
N GLU A 135 -1.57 -3.00 -19.33
CA GLU A 135 -0.19 -2.57 -19.52
C GLU A 135 -0.06 -1.05 -19.32
N GLN A 136 1.11 -0.58 -18.92
CA GLN A 136 1.31 0.84 -18.57
C GLN A 136 0.91 1.80 -19.69
N THR A 137 1.19 1.47 -20.95
CA THR A 137 0.82 2.30 -22.12
C THR A 137 -0.69 2.43 -22.26
N ALA A 138 -1.43 1.33 -22.05
CA ALA A 138 -2.89 1.34 -22.07
C ALA A 138 -3.48 2.07 -20.86
N ALA A 139 -2.88 1.91 -19.68
CA ALA A 139 -3.28 2.62 -18.47
C ALA A 139 -3.11 4.15 -18.62
N LEU A 140 -1.98 4.61 -19.19
CA LEU A 140 -1.74 6.03 -19.47
C LEU A 140 -2.74 6.58 -20.50
N ALA A 141 -2.96 5.87 -21.62
CA ALA A 141 -3.96 6.27 -22.60
C ALA A 141 -5.39 6.35 -22.00
N GLN A 142 -5.68 5.52 -20.99
CA GLN A 142 -6.95 5.58 -20.28
C GLN A 142 -7.05 6.82 -19.37
N LEU A 143 -5.98 7.18 -18.64
CA LEU A 143 -5.96 8.43 -17.87
C LEU A 143 -6.16 9.65 -18.79
N GLU A 144 -5.49 9.69 -19.94
CA GLU A 144 -5.67 10.79 -20.91
C GLU A 144 -7.10 10.88 -21.43
N ARG A 145 -7.78 9.74 -21.62
CA ARG A 145 -9.12 9.70 -22.20
C ARG A 145 -10.24 9.95 -21.18
N ILE A 146 -10.13 9.42 -19.96
CA ILE A 146 -11.22 9.43 -18.97
C ILE A 146 -10.78 9.81 -17.55
N GLY A 147 -9.52 10.16 -17.32
CA GLY A 147 -9.03 10.62 -16.02
C GLY A 147 -8.87 9.54 -14.94
N VAL A 148 -9.20 8.28 -15.20
CA VAL A 148 -9.14 7.22 -14.18
C VAL A 148 -8.76 5.85 -14.74
N PHE A 149 -7.99 5.10 -13.96
CA PHE A 149 -7.96 3.64 -14.04
C PHE A 149 -8.03 3.01 -12.65
N MET A 150 -8.45 1.75 -12.62
CA MET A 150 -8.42 0.91 -11.42
C MET A 150 -7.83 -0.43 -11.83
N ILE A 151 -6.54 -0.62 -11.61
CA ILE A 151 -5.79 -1.80 -12.07
C ILE A 151 -5.16 -2.56 -10.90
N GLY A 152 -4.83 -3.81 -11.14
CA GLY A 152 -4.08 -4.61 -10.19
C GLY A 152 -2.60 -4.27 -10.15
N GLN A 153 -1.95 -4.74 -9.08
CA GLN A 153 -0.51 -4.70 -8.95
C GLN A 153 0.10 -5.60 -10.04
N SER A 154 0.86 -5.02 -10.97
CA SER A 154 1.68 -5.81 -11.89
C SER A 154 2.87 -6.42 -11.15
N ALA A 155 3.49 -7.46 -11.72
CA ALA A 155 4.69 -8.08 -11.14
C ALA A 155 5.85 -7.08 -11.00
N ASP A 156 5.81 -5.99 -11.78
CA ASP A 156 6.85 -4.98 -11.81
C ASP A 156 6.69 -3.91 -10.73
N ILE A 157 5.54 -3.79 -10.06
CA ILE A 157 5.31 -2.74 -9.05
C ILE A 157 5.62 -3.29 -7.66
N CYS A 158 6.59 -2.68 -6.98
CA CYS A 158 7.02 -3.03 -5.63
C CYS A 158 7.25 -4.55 -5.38
N PRO A 159 8.05 -5.25 -6.21
CA PRO A 159 8.30 -6.69 -6.04
C PRO A 159 8.89 -7.06 -4.67
N ALA A 160 9.65 -6.15 -4.04
CA ALA A 160 10.13 -6.32 -2.67
C ALA A 160 8.99 -6.49 -1.65
N ASP A 161 7.96 -5.64 -1.74
CA ASP A 161 6.80 -5.68 -0.86
C ASP A 161 6.06 -7.01 -1.00
N LYS A 162 5.80 -7.45 -2.25
CA LYS A 162 5.13 -8.73 -2.50
C LYS A 162 5.86 -9.90 -1.82
N ARG A 163 7.20 -9.96 -1.95
CA ARG A 163 8.01 -11.00 -1.31
C ARG A 163 8.03 -10.87 0.21
N LEU A 164 8.19 -9.66 0.73
CA LEU A 164 8.26 -9.42 2.17
C LEU A 164 6.90 -9.68 2.84
N TYR A 165 5.80 -9.32 2.18
CA TYR A 165 4.45 -9.59 2.64
C TYR A 165 4.17 -11.09 2.73
N ALA A 166 4.50 -11.86 1.69
CA ALA A 166 4.36 -13.32 1.71
C ALA A 166 5.17 -13.97 2.85
N LEU A 167 6.39 -13.48 3.09
CA LEU A 167 7.21 -13.95 4.20
C LEU A 167 6.61 -13.56 5.56
N ARG A 168 6.06 -12.36 5.70
CA ARG A 168 5.44 -11.87 6.94
C ARG A 168 4.21 -12.69 7.33
N ASP A 169 3.41 -13.10 6.36
CA ASP A 169 2.21 -13.92 6.53
C ASP A 169 2.53 -15.26 7.21
N VAL A 170 3.62 -15.92 6.79
CA VAL A 170 4.02 -17.23 7.33
C VAL A 170 4.99 -17.16 8.52
N THR A 171 5.33 -15.96 9.00
CA THR A 171 6.27 -15.75 10.12
C THR A 171 5.65 -15.01 11.30
N GLY A 172 4.37 -14.68 11.25
CA GLY A 172 3.68 -13.97 12.32
C GLY A 172 4.14 -12.50 12.49
N THR A 173 4.67 -11.89 11.42
CA THR A 173 5.20 -10.51 11.44
C THR A 173 4.37 -9.52 10.61
N VAL A 174 3.11 -9.87 10.30
CA VAL A 174 2.18 -8.97 9.60
C VAL A 174 1.83 -7.76 10.46
N ALA A 175 1.47 -7.97 11.74
CA ALA A 175 1.00 -6.95 12.67
C ALA A 175 2.12 -6.06 13.25
N SER A 176 3.00 -5.55 12.39
CA SER A 176 4.04 -4.57 12.74
C SER A 176 3.76 -3.24 12.03
N GLN A 177 3.53 -2.18 12.79
CA GLN A 177 3.20 -0.86 12.26
C GLN A 177 4.18 -0.36 11.16
N PRO A 178 5.51 -0.32 11.37
CA PRO A 178 6.42 0.16 10.32
C PRO A 178 6.41 -0.71 9.06
N LEU A 179 6.24 -2.03 9.20
CA LEU A 179 6.13 -2.93 8.05
C LEU A 179 4.81 -2.77 7.29
N ILE A 180 3.71 -2.48 7.99
CA ILE A 180 2.41 -2.17 7.38
C ILE A 180 2.49 -0.84 6.63
N VAL A 181 3.01 0.21 7.28
CA VAL A 181 3.17 1.54 6.69
C VAL A 181 4.01 1.43 5.42
N ALA A 182 5.18 0.80 5.50
CA ALA A 182 6.05 0.70 4.35
C ALA A 182 5.44 -0.16 3.23
N SER A 183 4.72 -1.23 3.59
CA SER A 183 4.01 -2.06 2.61
C SER A 183 2.95 -1.26 1.86
N ILE A 184 2.05 -0.57 2.57
CA ILE A 184 0.98 0.21 1.95
C ILE A 184 1.56 1.37 1.13
N MET A 185 2.43 2.17 1.75
CA MET A 185 2.94 3.40 1.16
C MET A 185 3.86 3.13 -0.03
N SER A 186 4.66 2.07 -0.02
CA SER A 186 5.55 1.78 -1.17
C SER A 186 4.77 1.61 -2.47
N LYS A 187 3.65 0.89 -2.42
CA LYS A 187 2.74 0.70 -3.56
C LYS A 187 2.07 2.01 -3.99
N LYS A 188 1.56 2.77 -3.04
CA LYS A 188 0.86 4.03 -3.33
C LYS A 188 1.80 5.10 -3.86
N LEU A 189 3.02 5.18 -3.34
CA LEU A 189 4.01 6.14 -3.79
C LEU A 189 4.63 5.73 -5.13
N ALA A 190 4.59 4.43 -5.49
CA ALA A 190 4.91 3.98 -6.85
C ALA A 190 3.93 4.50 -7.91
N GLU A 191 2.73 4.97 -7.52
CA GLU A 191 1.81 5.66 -8.42
C GLU A 191 2.23 7.10 -8.72
N ASN A 192 3.22 7.65 -8.01
CA ASN A 192 3.75 9.01 -8.18
C ASN A 192 2.65 10.09 -8.10
N LEU A 193 1.93 10.07 -6.98
CA LEU A 193 0.76 10.91 -6.67
C LEU A 193 1.18 12.31 -6.20
N ASP A 194 0.33 13.31 -6.47
CA ASP A 194 0.45 14.63 -5.84
C ASP A 194 -0.30 14.68 -4.50
N ARG A 195 -1.43 13.97 -4.41
CA ARG A 195 -2.27 13.91 -3.19
C ARG A 195 -2.81 12.51 -2.92
N LEU A 196 -2.91 12.14 -1.65
CA LEU A 196 -3.47 10.86 -1.24
C LEU A 196 -4.30 11.01 0.03
N VAL A 197 -5.53 10.49 -0.02
CA VAL A 197 -6.41 10.38 1.14
C VAL A 197 -6.39 8.97 1.69
N LEU A 198 -6.12 8.82 2.97
CA LEU A 198 -6.19 7.54 3.66
C LEU A 198 -7.52 7.39 4.40
N ASP A 199 -8.18 6.26 4.21
CA ASP A 199 -9.36 5.86 4.96
C ASP A 199 -8.96 4.70 5.88
N VAL A 200 -8.64 5.05 7.12
CA VAL A 200 -8.12 4.10 8.08
C VAL A 200 -9.26 3.58 8.93
N LYS A 201 -9.57 2.30 8.72
CA LYS A 201 -10.67 1.61 9.39
C LYS A 201 -10.26 1.20 10.80
N PHE A 202 -11.18 1.30 11.77
CA PHE A 202 -11.04 0.68 13.09
C PHE A 202 -12.32 -0.01 13.54
N GLY A 203 -12.21 -1.05 14.37
CA GLY A 203 -13.34 -1.80 14.90
C GLY A 203 -13.29 -3.30 14.57
N ALA A 204 -14.40 -4.00 14.78
CA ALA A 204 -14.49 -5.45 14.69
C ALA A 204 -14.08 -6.00 13.31
N GLY A 205 -14.54 -5.36 12.22
CA GLY A 205 -14.27 -5.72 10.83
C GLY A 205 -13.02 -5.07 10.22
N ALA A 206 -12.27 -4.29 11.00
CA ALA A 206 -11.03 -3.66 10.57
C ALA A 206 -9.78 -4.44 11.01
N PHE A 207 -8.65 -4.11 10.38
CA PHE A 207 -7.34 -4.60 10.81
C PHE A 207 -6.92 -3.99 12.16
N MET A 208 -7.16 -2.69 12.37
CA MET A 208 -6.96 -2.02 13.66
C MET A 208 -8.20 -2.17 14.53
N LYS A 209 -8.06 -2.55 15.80
CA LYS A 209 -9.22 -2.80 16.67
C LYS A 209 -9.66 -1.56 17.43
N THR A 210 -8.71 -0.68 17.74
CA THR A 210 -8.99 0.56 18.48
C THR A 210 -8.76 1.79 17.60
N ARG A 211 -9.49 2.87 17.92
CA ARG A 211 -9.29 4.17 17.27
C ARG A 211 -7.86 4.69 17.45
N ALA A 212 -7.25 4.45 18.61
CA ALA A 212 -5.89 4.90 18.91
C ALA A 212 -4.84 4.21 18.01
N GLU A 213 -4.97 2.90 17.79
CA GLU A 213 -4.09 2.16 16.85
C GLU A 213 -4.26 2.68 15.42
N ALA A 214 -5.51 2.92 14.99
CA ALA A 214 -5.78 3.48 13.67
C ALA A 214 -5.21 4.90 13.50
N GLU A 215 -5.33 5.77 14.51
CA GLU A 215 -4.75 7.10 14.51
C GLU A 215 -3.22 7.06 14.41
N GLN A 216 -2.58 6.17 15.17
CA GLN A 216 -1.13 5.97 15.09
C GLN A 216 -0.70 5.48 13.70
N LEU A 217 -1.41 4.52 13.12
CA LEU A 217 -1.14 4.02 11.77
C LEU A 217 -1.31 5.13 10.73
N ALA A 218 -2.41 5.88 10.80
CA ALA A 218 -2.71 6.98 9.89
C ALA A 218 -1.66 8.09 9.95
N ALA A 219 -1.28 8.52 11.15
CA ALA A 219 -0.25 9.54 11.36
C ALA A 219 1.11 9.08 10.83
N SER A 220 1.45 7.79 10.99
CA SER A 220 2.71 7.23 10.48
C SER A 220 2.73 7.18 8.94
N MET A 221 1.64 6.76 8.30
CA MET A 221 1.51 6.78 6.84
C MET A 221 1.54 8.21 6.27
N GLN A 222 0.83 9.14 6.90
CA GLN A 222 0.88 10.56 6.52
C GLN A 222 2.31 11.09 6.60
N LYS A 223 3.03 10.81 7.70
CA LYS A 223 4.40 11.30 7.88
C LYS A 223 5.34 10.80 6.79
N VAL A 224 5.24 9.53 6.41
CA VAL A 224 6.03 8.96 5.31
C VAL A 224 5.66 9.59 3.97
N GLY A 225 4.37 9.77 3.67
CA GLY A 225 3.93 10.42 2.44
C GLY A 225 4.44 11.86 2.32
N GLU A 226 4.40 12.64 3.41
CA GLU A 226 4.93 14.00 3.46
C GLU A 226 6.44 14.08 3.24
N LEU A 227 7.21 13.16 3.84
CA LEU A 227 8.67 13.05 3.61
C LEU A 227 8.99 12.74 2.14
N MET A 228 8.08 12.05 1.45
CA MET A 228 8.18 11.72 0.04
C MET A 228 7.43 12.70 -0.88
N ASN A 229 7.12 13.91 -0.38
CA ASN A 229 6.50 15.03 -1.10
C ASN A 229 5.08 14.79 -1.64
N VAL A 230 4.30 13.91 -1.01
CA VAL A 230 2.87 13.72 -1.31
C VAL A 230 2.03 14.47 -0.28
N GLN A 231 1.03 15.22 -0.74
CA GLN A 231 0.08 15.87 0.17
C GLN A 231 -0.91 14.83 0.71
N MET A 232 -0.83 14.58 2.01
CA MET A 232 -1.58 13.52 2.66
C MET A 232 -2.69 14.08 3.54
N SER A 233 -3.82 13.38 3.58
CA SER A 233 -4.83 13.55 4.64
C SER A 233 -5.38 12.18 5.00
N TYR A 234 -5.98 12.05 6.19
CA TYR A 234 -6.61 10.80 6.60
C TYR A 234 -7.92 11.02 7.32
N LEU A 235 -8.77 10.00 7.24
CA LEU A 235 -10.02 9.86 7.97
C LEU A 235 -9.96 8.56 8.77
N LEU A 236 -10.48 8.61 9.99
CA LEU A 236 -10.68 7.42 10.82
C LEU A 236 -12.15 7.03 10.72
N SER A 237 -12.44 5.84 10.21
CA SER A 237 -13.82 5.38 10.03
C SER A 237 -14.08 4.06 10.76
N LEU A 238 -15.26 4.00 11.40
CA LEU A 238 -15.69 2.82 12.15
C LEU A 238 -16.07 1.69 11.20
N MET A 239 -15.72 0.46 11.56
CA MET A 239 -15.94 -0.77 10.79
C MET A 239 -16.47 -1.88 11.69
N ASP A 240 -17.41 -1.54 12.59
CA ASP A 240 -18.13 -2.52 13.42
C ASP A 240 -19.31 -3.18 12.68
N GLU A 241 -19.73 -2.54 11.58
CA GLU A 241 -20.76 -3.03 10.66
C GLU A 241 -20.31 -2.78 9.20
N PRO A 242 -20.86 -3.53 8.22
CA PRO A 242 -20.69 -3.22 6.80
C PRO A 242 -21.04 -1.76 6.49
N LEU A 243 -20.30 -1.11 5.59
CA LEU A 243 -20.48 0.31 5.28
C LEU A 243 -21.83 0.62 4.60
N GLY A 244 -22.32 -0.30 3.78
CA GLY A 244 -23.58 -0.19 3.04
C GLY A 244 -24.52 -1.35 3.41
N ARG A 245 -25.29 -1.85 2.42
CA ARG A 245 -26.26 -2.93 2.65
C ARG A 245 -25.92 -4.22 1.91
N ALA A 246 -24.83 -4.24 1.16
CA ALA A 246 -24.49 -5.33 0.27
C ALA A 246 -23.04 -5.75 0.51
N VAL A 247 -22.83 -6.98 0.98
CA VAL A 247 -21.48 -7.55 1.13
C VAL A 247 -21.24 -8.55 0.01
N GLY A 248 -20.17 -8.36 -0.78
CA GLY A 248 -19.82 -9.27 -1.86
C GLY A 248 -19.10 -8.58 -3.02
N ASN A 249 -19.21 -9.14 -4.22
CA ASN A 249 -18.58 -8.56 -5.41
C ASN A 249 -19.62 -7.86 -6.29
N ALA A 250 -20.42 -8.63 -7.03
CA ALA A 250 -21.46 -8.08 -7.92
C ALA A 250 -22.52 -7.26 -7.17
N LEU A 251 -22.87 -7.65 -5.95
CA LEU A 251 -23.81 -6.91 -5.10
C LEU A 251 -23.24 -5.55 -4.69
N GLU A 252 -21.92 -5.47 -4.44
CA GLU A 252 -21.25 -4.20 -4.12
C GLU A 252 -21.07 -3.30 -5.34
N VAL A 253 -21.02 -3.85 -6.55
CA VAL A 253 -21.04 -3.07 -7.80
C VAL A 253 -22.44 -2.53 -8.11
N ALA A 254 -23.49 -3.26 -7.74
CA ALA A 254 -24.87 -2.88 -8.01
C ALA A 254 -25.43 -1.81 -7.06
N GLU A 255 -24.90 -1.74 -5.83
CA GLU A 255 -25.22 -0.70 -4.83
C GLU A 255 -24.47 0.60 -5.10
#